data_AF-X1EH47-F1
#
_entry.id   AF-X1EH47-F1
#
_cell.length_a   1.000
_cell.length_b   1.000
_cell.length_c   1.000
_cell.angle_alpha   90.00
_cell.angle_beta   90.00
_cell.angle_gamma   90.00
#
_symmetry.space_group_name_H-M   'P 1'
#
loop_
_entity.id
_entity.type
_entity.pdbx_description
1 polymer ?
#
loop_
_entity_poly.entity_id
_entity_poly.type
_entity_poly.pdbx_seq_one_letter_code
_entity_poly.pdbx_strand_id
1 'polypeptide(L)' 'LTEEYRKNLLKILSEKMEEARKTIRRWREEAWDKIQEKTKEGEIREDDKFRAKDELQDLIDEYNQKIEEIGERKKKEISS' A
#
# COMPACT_ATOMS: atom_id res chain seq x y z
N LEU A 1 29.60 -3.75 7.95
CA LEU A 1 28.94 -4.69 7.00
C LEU A 1 29.77 -4.74 5.73
N THR A 2 30.04 -5.92 5.18
CA THR A 2 30.72 -6.05 3.88
C THR A 2 29.82 -5.50 2.78
N GLU A 3 30.40 -5.06 1.66
CA GLU A 3 29.65 -4.52 0.52
C GLU A 3 28.65 -5.54 -0.04
N GLU A 4 29.06 -6.82 -0.09
CA GLU A 4 28.22 -7.94 -0.52
C GLU A 4 26.99 -8.12 0.39
N TYR A 5 27.16 -8.01 1.70
CA TYR A 5 26.04 -8.09 2.64
C TYR A 5 25.10 -6.89 2.53
N ARG A 6 25.62 -5.67 2.32
CA ARG A 6 24.79 -4.47 2.08
C ARG A 6 23.95 -4.63 0.81
N LYS A 7 24.53 -5.17 -0.28
CA LYS A 7 23.80 -5.46 -1.53
C LYS A 7 22.64 -6.46 -1.32
N ASN A 8 22.88 -7.52 -0.53
CA ASN A 8 21.83 -8.49 -0.20
C ASN A 8 20.69 -7.85 0.61
N LEU A 9 21.02 -6.99 1.59
CA LEU A 9 20.00 -6.27 2.36
C LEU A 9 19.15 -5.33 1.50
N LEU A 10 19.77 -4.63 0.53
CA LEU A 10 19.04 -3.76 -0.40
C LEU A 10 18.07 -4.55 -1.28
N LYS A 11 18.45 -5.77 -1.71
CA LYS A 11 17.55 -6.66 -2.46
C LYS A 11 16.34 -7.07 -1.63
N ILE A 12 16.58 -7.52 -0.40
CA ILE A 12 15.51 -7.92 0.55
C ILE A 12 14.58 -6.73 0.83
N LEU A 13 15.13 -5.53 1.00
CA LEU A 13 14.34 -4.31 1.21
C LEU A 13 13.39 -4.06 0.03
N SER A 14 13.90 -4.15 -1.20
CA SER A 14 13.09 -3.99 -2.41
C SER A 14 11.95 -5.03 -2.50
N GLU A 15 12.27 -6.31 -2.25
CA GLU A 15 11.28 -7.39 -2.22
C GLU A 15 10.17 -7.13 -1.18
N LYS A 16 10.55 -6.64 0.01
CA LYS A 16 9.60 -6.31 1.09
C LYS A 16 8.70 -5.11 0.75
N MET A 17 9.24 -4.09 0.10
CA MET A 17 8.44 -2.94 -0.36
C MET A 17 7.41 -3.38 -1.40
N GLU A 18 7.81 -4.24 -2.34
CA GLU A 18 6.90 -4.77 -3.36
C GLU A 18 5.81 -5.67 -2.77
N GLU A 19 6.15 -6.53 -1.82
CA GLU A 19 5.19 -7.37 -1.08
C GLU A 19 4.15 -6.51 -0.34
N ALA A 20 4.59 -5.42 0.30
CA ALA A 20 3.71 -4.48 0.97
C ALA A 20 2.74 -3.79 -0.02
N ARG A 21 3.25 -3.29 -1.17
CA ARG A 21 2.43 -2.66 -2.21
C ARG A 21 1.40 -3.63 -2.80
N LYS A 22 1.79 -4.88 -3.04
CA LYS A 22 0.86 -5.94 -3.49
C LYS A 22 -0.24 -6.20 -2.46
N THR A 23 0.12 -6.25 -1.19
CA THR A 23 -0.83 -6.45 -0.09
C THR A 23 -1.85 -5.31 -0.02
N ILE A 24 -1.38 -4.05 -0.10
CA ILE A 24 -2.25 -2.86 -0.15
C ILE A 24 -3.22 -2.93 -1.32
N ARG A 25 -2.72 -3.28 -2.52
CA ARG A 25 -3.57 -3.39 -3.72
C ARG A 25 -4.68 -4.43 -3.54
N ARG A 26 -4.35 -5.61 -2.99
CA ARG A 26 -5.34 -6.65 -2.71
C ARG A 26 -6.43 -6.15 -1.76
N TRP A 27 -6.05 -5.51 -0.65
CA TRP A 27 -7.02 -4.98 0.30
C TRP A 27 -7.88 -3.85 -0.27
N ARG A 28 -7.32 -3.01 -1.16
CA ARG A 28 -8.09 -2.02 -1.90
C ARG A 28 -9.17 -2.66 -2.76
N GLU A 29 -8.81 -3.70 -3.51
CA GLU A 29 -9.74 -4.45 -4.36
C GLU A 29 -10.86 -5.07 -3.51
N GLU A 30 -10.50 -5.78 -2.43
CA GLU A 30 -11.47 -6.36 -1.50
C GLU A 30 -12.40 -5.32 -0.85
N ALA A 31 -11.88 -4.16 -0.45
CA ALA A 31 -12.68 -3.09 0.14
C ALA A 31 -13.63 -2.48 -0.90
N TRP A 32 -13.14 -2.25 -2.12
CA TRP A 32 -13.94 -1.70 -3.20
C TRP A 32 -15.07 -2.65 -3.61
N ASP A 33 -14.80 -3.95 -3.73
CA ASP A 33 -15.81 -4.96 -4.05
C ASP A 33 -16.92 -4.98 -2.98
N LYS A 34 -16.55 -4.92 -1.70
CA LYS A 34 -17.53 -4.83 -0.59
C LYS A 34 -18.39 -3.59 -0.65
N ILE A 35 -17.81 -2.42 -0.97
CA ILE A 35 -18.57 -1.17 -1.12
C ILE A 35 -19.57 -1.32 -2.27
N GLN A 36 -19.14 -1.90 -3.40
CA GLN A 36 -20.01 -2.11 -4.55
C GLN A 36 -21.14 -3.09 -4.25
N GLU A 37 -20.86 -4.19 -3.55
CA GLU A 37 -21.86 -5.19 -3.14
C GLU A 37 -22.91 -4.56 -2.23
N LYS A 38 -22.49 -3.89 -1.15
CA LYS A 38 -23.39 -3.18 -0.23
C LYS A 38 -24.24 -2.11 -0.89
N THR A 39 -23.72 -1.46 -1.94
CA THR A 39 -24.50 -0.49 -2.74
C THR A 39 -25.58 -1.21 -3.55
N LYS A 40 -25.27 -2.37 -4.14
CA LYS A 40 -26.26 -3.18 -4.87
C LYS A 40 -27.36 -3.71 -3.95
N GLU A 41 -27.02 -4.05 -2.72
CA GLU A 41 -27.96 -4.50 -1.68
C GLU A 41 -28.79 -3.37 -1.09
N GLY A 42 -28.46 -2.11 -1.40
CA GLY A 42 -29.15 -0.92 -0.89
C GLY A 42 -28.75 -0.52 0.54
N GLU A 43 -27.71 -1.14 1.11
CA GLU A 43 -27.16 -0.77 2.41
C GLU A 43 -26.38 0.55 2.36
N ILE A 44 -25.79 0.87 1.21
CA ILE A 44 -25.02 2.09 0.96
C ILE A 44 -25.69 2.89 -0.15
N ARG A 45 -25.85 4.20 0.05
CA ARG A 45 -26.38 5.11 -1.00
C ARG A 45 -25.33 5.34 -2.08
N GLU A 46 -25.78 5.66 -3.28
CA GLU A 46 -24.88 5.92 -4.41
C GLU A 46 -23.90 7.07 -4.13
N ASP A 47 -24.35 8.16 -3.49
CA ASP A 47 -23.48 9.26 -3.06
C ASP A 47 -22.42 8.82 -2.05
N ASP A 48 -22.78 7.92 -1.13
CA ASP A 48 -21.88 7.41 -0.10
C ASP A 48 -20.81 6.49 -0.71
N LYS A 49 -21.16 5.73 -1.76
CA LYS A 49 -20.20 4.92 -2.52
C LYS A 49 -19.12 5.76 -3.18
N PHE A 50 -19.46 6.92 -3.75
CA PHE A 50 -18.46 7.81 -4.35
C PHE A 50 -17.53 8.40 -3.29
N ARG A 51 -18.06 8.85 -2.15
CA ARG A 51 -17.25 9.32 -1.02
C ARG A 51 -16.32 8.22 -0.49
N ALA A 52 -16.83 7.02 -0.30
CA ALA A 52 -16.03 5.88 0.16
C ALA A 52 -14.93 5.50 -0.85
N LYS A 53 -15.15 5.71 -2.15
CA LYS A 53 -14.12 5.50 -3.18
C LYS A 53 -12.97 6.50 -3.04
N ASP A 54 -13.30 7.77 -2.83
CA ASP A 54 -12.31 8.84 -2.69
C ASP A 54 -11.50 8.65 -1.39
N GLU A 55 -12.18 8.37 -0.27
CA GLU A 55 -11.53 8.05 1.01
C GLU A 55 -10.62 6.81 0.90
N LEU A 56 -11.07 5.77 0.18
CA LEU A 56 -10.25 4.60 -0.09
C LEU A 56 -9.01 4.96 -0.90
N GLN A 57 -9.13 5.83 -1.92
CA GLN A 57 -7.99 6.24 -2.73
C GLN A 57 -6.97 7.04 -1.90
N ASP A 58 -7.44 8.01 -1.11
CA ASP A 58 -6.60 8.82 -0.23
C ASP A 58 -5.81 7.93 0.76
N LEU A 59 -6.48 6.95 1.37
CA LEU A 59 -5.84 5.99 2.28
C LEU A 59 -4.74 5.19 1.58
N ILE A 60 -4.98 4.75 0.35
CA ILE A 60 -4.02 3.96 -0.42
C ILE A 60 -2.79 4.81 -0.78
N ASP A 61 -3.00 6.06 -1.16
CA ASP A 61 -1.93 6.99 -1.49
C ASP A 61 -1.08 7.31 -0.24
N GLU A 62 -1.72 7.54 0.91
CA GLU A 62 -1.03 7.74 2.19
C GLU A 62 -0.11 6.56 2.53
N TYR A 63 -0.61 5.32 2.44
CA TYR A 63 0.21 4.15 2.78
C TYR A 63 1.30 3.85 1.74
N ASN A 64 1.07 4.13 0.46
CA ASN A 64 2.11 4.02 -0.55
C ASN A 64 3.25 5.01 -0.26
N GLN A 65 2.92 6.25 0.11
CA GLN A 65 3.91 7.25 0.51
C GLN A 65 4.69 6.80 1.75
N LYS A 66 4.01 6.27 2.77
CA LYS A 66 4.68 5.72 3.97
C LYS A 66 5.66 4.60 3.63
N ILE A 67 5.30 3.69 2.70
CA ILE A 67 6.22 2.63 2.23
C ILE A 67 7.46 3.24 1.59
N GLU A 68 7.29 4.24 0.72
CA GLU A 68 8.38 4.95 0.06
C GLU A 68 9.34 5.58 1.08
N GLU A 69 8.79 6.33 2.05
CA GLU A 69 9.55 7.02 3.09
C GLU A 69 10.34 6.03 3.98
N ILE A 70 9.69 4.94 4.40
CA ILE A 70 10.33 3.89 5.20
C ILE A 70 11.44 3.21 4.40
N GLY A 71 11.17 2.89 3.13
CA GLY A 71 12.12 2.28 2.21
C GLY A 71 13.37 3.13 2.01
N GLU A 72 13.19 4.41 1.70
CA GLU A 72 14.30 5.35 1.48
C GLU A 72 15.10 5.60 2.76
N ARG A 73 14.44 5.72 3.93
CA ARG A 73 15.14 5.80 5.22
C ARG A 73 16.00 4.55 5.46
N LYS A 74 15.43 3.36 5.27
CA LYS A 74 16.16 2.10 5.51
C LYS A 74 17.31 1.90 4.53
N LYS A 75 17.12 2.30 3.26
CA LYS A 75 18.15 2.27 2.23
C LYS A 75 19.34 3.18 2.58
N LYS A 76 19.08 4.39 3.10
CA LYS A 76 20.14 5.28 3.61
C LYS A 76 20.89 4.66 4.78
N GLU A 77 20.19 4.05 5.74
CA GLU A 77 20.82 3.32 6.87
C GLU A 77 21.70 2.15 6.39
N ILE A 78 21.28 1.40 5.37
CA ILE A 78 22.05 0.27 4.83
C ILE A 78 23.28 0.74 4.04
N SER A 79 23.20 1.93 3.43
CA SER A 79 24.25 2.47 2.56
C SER A 79 25.27 3.37 3.31
N SER A 80 24.94 3.81 4.52
CA SER A 80 25.83 4.52 5.45
C SER A 80 26.71 3.53 6.20
#